data_AF-A0A4R0TQS3-F1
#
_entry.id   AF-A0A4R0TQS3-F1
#
_cell.length_a   1.000
_cell.length_b   1.000
_cell.length_c   1.000
_cell.angle_alpha   90.00
_cell.angle_beta   90.00
_cell.angle_gamma   90.00
#
_symmetry.space_group_name_H-M   'P 1'
#
loop_
_entity.id
_entity.type
_entity.pdbx_description
1 polymer ?
#
loop_
_entity_poly.entity_id
_entity_poly.type
_entity_poly.pdbx_seq_one_letter_code
_entity_poly.pdbx_strand_id
1 'polypeptide(L)'
;MFLDWGDGWVAVNDHDNDVAALDGFSIQWGTDGIDQQPDPSVMTFRLRDSTGWLTGRALTLAGARVLVQISAQPTWGMLRDDMGAWSAQRMRLDAMHQAYTPGNPSGKSSAATTLFDGLVQNGGEARPRGDGWLLELSASSRMILWKRLQKQGPVSSDARYTGLHWVGTMAERLTELNRRAREADAPQANANGLDATASVAPYRTDDYPSQLTLLHRLYAHSRMWPIWYEYTDHDASRLDYMPFGAPASIGIDDTARLTVTDWTGETLDGLDAADIITDDDQTIIIPEPVTQITIQGNTAKSKDGALEFDDHDTDFTGLGKLPANLTITQSSISAESDVVSADNSDGVWGRAGGTVWTPSDDEREAFAQLLVSMDRRLRPDTIVFDSRKLDPATHARLYLTASSGPLVIQGSIASRLAGADAKPASGGAWASTGGTLTYQWSNGRPRLRNEVTLWPLPVAAETAITWASMGAWPAIWRQCALTLAELSLVTRYQQPTTITEEP
;
A
#
# COMPACT_ATOMS: atom_id res chain seq x y z
N MET A 1 -15.43 -11.21 10.79
CA MET A 1 -14.45 -12.23 10.41
C MET A 1 -15.18 -13.50 10.08
N PHE A 2 -14.76 -14.14 8.99
CA PHE A 2 -15.27 -15.41 8.52
C PHE A 2 -14.12 -16.39 8.40
N LEU A 3 -14.42 -17.67 8.62
CA LEU A 3 -13.50 -18.77 8.39
C LEU A 3 -14.15 -19.77 7.44
N ASP A 4 -13.36 -20.29 6.50
CA ASP A 4 -13.74 -21.42 5.65
C ASP A 4 -12.73 -22.54 5.86
N TRP A 5 -13.18 -23.58 6.57
CA TRP A 5 -12.42 -24.79 6.86
C TRP A 5 -12.89 -25.99 6.02
N GLY A 6 -13.52 -25.72 4.86
CA GLY A 6 -13.92 -26.74 3.88
C GLY A 6 -15.44 -26.96 3.74
N ASP A 7 -16.23 -26.39 4.65
CA ASP A 7 -17.70 -26.47 4.64
C ASP A 7 -18.36 -25.11 4.23
N GLY A 8 -17.55 -24.18 3.71
CA GLY A 8 -17.96 -22.82 3.37
C GLY A 8 -17.76 -21.83 4.53
N TRP A 9 -18.07 -20.56 4.25
CA TRP A 9 -17.82 -19.47 5.19
C TRP A 9 -18.73 -19.51 6.42
N VAL A 10 -18.11 -19.52 7.59
CA VAL A 10 -18.77 -19.39 8.89
C VAL A 10 -18.35 -18.09 9.57
N ALA A 11 -19.33 -17.32 10.02
CA ALA A 11 -19.09 -16.08 10.77
C ALA A 11 -18.66 -16.42 12.20
N VAL A 12 -17.51 -15.91 12.62
CA VAL A 12 -16.95 -16.12 13.97
C VAL A 12 -17.00 -14.84 14.80
N ASN A 13 -17.83 -13.87 14.42
CA ASN A 13 -18.00 -12.62 15.18
C ASN A 13 -19.16 -12.67 16.18
N ASP A 14 -20.07 -13.62 16.02
CA ASP A 14 -21.26 -13.73 16.85
C ASP A 14 -20.92 -14.49 18.14
N HIS A 15 -21.14 -13.86 19.29
CA HIS A 15 -20.99 -14.52 20.59
C HIS A 15 -22.15 -15.47 20.90
N ASP A 16 -23.25 -15.39 20.16
CA ASP A 16 -24.39 -16.29 20.23
C ASP A 16 -24.22 -17.53 19.32
N ASN A 17 -23.19 -17.56 18.46
CA ASN A 17 -22.82 -18.75 17.69
C ASN A 17 -22.10 -19.78 18.57
N ASP A 18 -22.61 -21.02 18.56
CA ASP A 18 -22.34 -22.08 19.55
C ASP A 18 -20.91 -22.67 19.54
N VAL A 19 -20.10 -22.38 18.51
CA VAL A 19 -18.83 -23.10 18.27
C VAL A 19 -17.60 -22.28 18.65
N ALA A 20 -17.43 -21.07 18.11
CA ALA A 20 -16.41 -20.13 18.60
C ALA A 20 -16.65 -18.68 18.17
N ALA A 21 -16.12 -17.74 18.96
CA ALA A 21 -16.22 -16.30 18.72
C ALA A 21 -14.86 -15.60 18.76
N LEU A 22 -14.69 -14.57 17.93
CA LEU A 22 -13.49 -13.75 17.79
C LEU A 22 -13.25 -12.96 19.09
N ASP A 23 -12.09 -13.19 19.70
CA ASP A 23 -11.60 -12.43 20.86
C ASP A 23 -10.83 -11.18 20.41
N GLY A 24 -10.03 -11.29 19.35
CA GLY A 24 -9.22 -10.20 18.82
C GLY A 24 -8.25 -10.67 17.74
N PHE A 25 -7.70 -9.73 16.99
CA PHE A 25 -6.63 -10.00 16.03
C PHE A 25 -5.62 -8.86 15.94
N SER A 26 -4.46 -9.16 15.38
CA SER A 26 -3.40 -8.22 14.99
C SER A 26 -2.88 -8.63 13.62
N ILE A 27 -2.74 -7.69 12.70
CA ILE A 27 -2.21 -7.91 11.35
C ILE A 27 -1.01 -7.01 11.15
N GLN A 28 0.16 -7.62 10.96
CA GLN A 28 1.38 -6.94 10.53
C GLN A 28 1.36 -6.87 9.00
N TRP A 29 1.57 -5.68 8.44
CA TRP A 29 1.50 -5.47 7.00
C TRP A 29 2.49 -4.39 6.54
N GLY A 30 2.91 -4.48 5.28
CA GLY A 30 3.77 -3.47 4.68
C GLY A 30 5.23 -3.54 5.14
N THR A 31 5.87 -2.38 5.23
CA THR A 31 7.30 -2.18 5.54
C THR A 31 7.51 -0.86 6.30
N ASP A 32 8.65 -0.74 6.99
CA ASP A 32 9.03 0.46 7.75
C ASP A 32 9.58 1.59 6.87
N GLY A 33 9.89 1.30 5.61
CA GLY A 33 10.44 2.26 4.68
C GLY A 33 10.35 1.82 3.22
N ILE A 34 10.64 2.75 2.31
CA ILE A 34 10.56 2.50 0.86
C ILE A 34 11.83 1.85 0.28
N ASP A 35 12.85 1.62 1.11
CA ASP A 35 14.09 0.91 0.77
C ASP A 35 13.88 -0.60 0.62
N GLN A 36 12.72 -1.11 1.08
CA GLN A 36 12.37 -2.53 1.04
C GLN A 36 10.96 -2.73 0.49
N GLN A 37 10.74 -3.89 -0.10
CA GLN A 37 9.41 -4.33 -0.51
C GLN A 37 8.76 -5.13 0.61
N PRO A 38 7.44 -5.01 0.80
CA PRO A 38 6.78 -5.65 1.93
C PRO A 38 6.68 -7.16 1.75
N ASP A 39 6.73 -7.85 2.88
CA ASP A 39 6.43 -9.28 2.95
C ASP A 39 4.90 -9.52 3.03
N PRO A 40 4.43 -10.75 2.75
CA PRO A 40 3.02 -11.11 2.91
C PRO A 40 2.51 -10.76 4.32
N SER A 41 1.39 -10.05 4.39
CA SER A 41 0.81 -9.63 5.67
C SER A 41 0.51 -10.85 6.56
N VAL A 42 0.81 -10.74 7.85
CA VAL A 42 0.64 -11.83 8.81
C VAL A 42 -0.37 -11.42 9.88
N MET A 43 -1.45 -12.18 9.96
CA MET A 43 -2.50 -12.03 10.97
C MET A 43 -2.29 -13.04 12.09
N THR A 44 -2.25 -12.57 13.33
CA THR A 44 -2.43 -13.40 14.54
C THR A 44 -3.81 -13.12 15.09
N PHE A 45 -4.60 -14.16 15.36
CA PHE A 45 -5.98 -14.00 15.84
C PHE A 45 -6.35 -15.05 16.88
N ARG A 46 -7.30 -14.68 17.73
CA ARG A 46 -7.74 -15.48 18.87
C ARG A 46 -9.23 -15.77 18.78
N LEU A 47 -9.59 -17.04 18.97
CA LEU A 47 -10.97 -17.51 19.02
C LEU A 47 -11.27 -18.08 20.41
N ARG A 48 -12.41 -17.70 20.99
CA ARG A 48 -12.99 -18.35 22.16
C ARG A 48 -13.85 -19.50 21.69
N ASP A 49 -13.41 -20.73 21.95
CA ASP A 49 -14.13 -21.96 21.64
C ASP A 49 -14.79 -22.48 22.91
N SER A 50 -16.09 -22.22 23.06
CA SER A 50 -16.86 -22.56 24.26
C SER A 50 -17.03 -24.07 24.45
N THR A 51 -16.96 -24.86 23.38
CA THR A 51 -17.25 -26.31 23.39
C THR A 51 -15.99 -27.17 23.25
N GLY A 52 -14.89 -26.57 22.80
CA GLY A 52 -13.67 -27.29 22.41
C GLY A 52 -13.75 -27.96 21.04
N TRP A 53 -14.83 -27.73 20.27
CA TRP A 53 -15.05 -28.40 18.99
C TRP A 53 -14.02 -28.00 17.93
N LEU A 54 -13.69 -26.70 17.83
CA LEU A 54 -12.68 -26.22 16.88
C LEU A 54 -11.28 -26.60 17.35
N THR A 55 -11.03 -26.49 18.66
CA THR A 55 -9.76 -26.84 19.29
C THR A 55 -9.41 -28.32 19.06
N GLY A 56 -10.39 -29.21 19.21
CA GLY A 56 -10.24 -30.64 18.93
C GLY A 56 -10.06 -30.98 17.44
N ARG A 57 -10.30 -30.01 16.54
CA ARG A 57 -10.20 -30.15 15.08
C ARG A 57 -9.13 -29.22 14.49
N ALA A 58 -8.06 -28.92 15.22
CA ALA A 58 -7.00 -28.01 14.77
C ALA A 58 -6.42 -28.36 13.37
N LEU A 59 -6.42 -29.63 12.97
CA LEU A 59 -5.99 -30.05 11.62
C LEU A 59 -6.92 -29.57 10.49
N THR A 60 -8.20 -29.35 10.73
CA THR A 60 -9.11 -28.78 9.71
C THR A 60 -8.92 -27.28 9.56
N LEU A 61 -8.29 -26.63 10.55
CA LEU A 61 -7.95 -25.21 10.49
C LEU A 61 -6.65 -24.95 9.74
N ALA A 62 -5.76 -25.94 9.63
CA ALA A 62 -4.58 -25.86 8.80
C ALA A 62 -4.97 -25.67 7.31
N GLY A 63 -4.56 -24.54 6.72
CA GLY A 63 -4.92 -24.19 5.35
C GLY A 63 -6.34 -23.65 5.17
N ALA A 64 -7.12 -23.50 6.24
CA ALA A 64 -8.42 -22.82 6.20
C ALA A 64 -8.25 -21.37 5.72
N ARG A 65 -9.24 -20.84 5.00
CA ARG A 65 -9.23 -19.45 4.56
C ARG A 65 -9.84 -18.56 5.65
N VAL A 66 -9.22 -17.41 5.91
CA VAL A 66 -9.73 -16.39 6.83
C VAL A 66 -10.01 -15.10 6.07
N LEU A 67 -11.17 -14.50 6.35
CA LEU A 67 -11.58 -13.25 5.74
C LEU A 67 -12.01 -12.25 6.82
N VAL A 68 -11.41 -11.06 6.81
CA VAL A 68 -11.80 -9.95 7.67
C VAL A 68 -12.47 -8.89 6.81
N GLN A 69 -13.68 -8.51 7.18
CA GLN A 69 -14.45 -7.47 6.50
C GLN A 69 -15.03 -6.49 7.50
N ILE A 70 -15.16 -5.24 7.07
CA ILE A 70 -15.93 -4.20 7.77
C ILE A 70 -17.16 -3.84 6.95
N SER A 71 -18.26 -3.55 7.64
CA SER A 71 -19.48 -3.07 7.01
C SER A 71 -19.22 -1.73 6.32
N ALA A 72 -19.63 -1.62 5.06
CA ALA A 72 -19.73 -0.33 4.39
C ALA A 72 -21.10 0.31 4.68
N GLN A 73 -21.25 1.59 4.33
CA GLN A 73 -22.57 2.22 4.34
C GLN A 73 -23.51 1.49 3.38
N PRO A 74 -24.64 0.93 3.87
CA PRO A 74 -25.53 0.17 3.01
C PRO A 74 -26.23 1.12 2.02
N THR A 75 -26.27 0.71 0.76
CA THR A 75 -27.10 1.38 -0.24
C THR A 75 -28.58 1.02 -0.04
N TRP A 76 -29.52 1.80 -0.60
CA TRP A 76 -30.96 1.53 -0.47
C TRP A 76 -31.35 0.10 -0.89
N GLY A 77 -30.70 -0.46 -1.91
CA GLY A 77 -30.95 -1.82 -2.38
C GLY A 77 -30.37 -2.92 -1.48
N MET A 78 -29.55 -2.57 -0.49
CA MET A 78 -28.95 -3.50 0.48
C MET A 78 -29.75 -3.61 1.78
N LEU A 79 -30.73 -2.73 1.98
CA LEU A 79 -31.62 -2.80 3.14
C LEU A 79 -32.56 -3.99 2.99
N ARG A 80 -32.65 -4.79 4.05
CA ARG A 80 -33.43 -6.01 4.10
C ARG A 80 -34.68 -5.82 4.94
N ASP A 81 -35.71 -6.60 4.66
CA ASP A 81 -36.97 -6.57 5.41
C ASP A 81 -36.77 -6.90 6.91
N ASP A 82 -35.73 -7.68 7.23
CA ASP A 82 -35.32 -8.04 8.60
C ASP A 82 -34.80 -6.85 9.42
N MET A 83 -34.39 -5.75 8.76
CA MET A 83 -33.98 -4.52 9.43
C MET A 83 -35.18 -3.78 10.02
N GLY A 84 -36.40 -4.09 9.58
CA GLY A 84 -37.64 -3.46 10.05
C GLY A 84 -37.99 -2.17 9.31
N ALA A 85 -39.22 -1.70 9.51
CA ALA A 85 -39.77 -0.54 8.79
C ALA A 85 -38.93 0.73 9.02
N TRP A 86 -38.82 1.58 8.00
CA TRP A 86 -38.14 2.88 8.09
C TRP A 86 -38.62 3.72 9.30
N SER A 87 -39.93 3.74 9.55
CA SER A 87 -40.54 4.45 10.68
C SER A 87 -40.14 3.91 12.06
N ALA A 88 -39.65 2.67 12.12
CA ALA A 88 -39.15 2.04 13.33
C ALA A 88 -37.66 2.30 13.56
N GLN A 89 -36.91 2.73 12.54
CA GLN A 89 -35.51 3.08 12.70
C GLN A 89 -35.35 4.31 13.59
N ARG A 90 -34.43 4.22 14.54
CA ARG A 90 -34.06 5.31 15.47
C ARG A 90 -32.61 5.75 15.29
N MET A 91 -31.85 5.03 14.49
CA MET A 91 -30.46 5.37 14.19
C MET A 91 -30.40 6.48 13.15
N ARG A 92 -29.32 7.27 13.21
CA ARG A 92 -29.00 8.24 12.17
C ARG A 92 -28.52 7.49 10.91
N LEU A 93 -28.72 8.10 9.74
CA LEU A 93 -28.35 7.48 8.46
C LEU A 93 -26.84 7.21 8.35
N ASP A 94 -26.01 8.11 8.90
CA ASP A 94 -24.55 7.95 8.98
C ASP A 94 -24.12 6.77 9.87
N ALA A 95 -24.98 6.31 10.78
CA ALA A 95 -24.71 5.16 11.64
C ALA A 95 -25.31 3.85 11.10
N MET A 96 -26.04 3.87 9.98
CA MET A 96 -26.84 2.73 9.51
C MET A 96 -26.02 1.47 9.25
N HIS A 97 -24.77 1.61 8.83
CA HIS A 97 -23.82 0.49 8.68
C HIS A 97 -23.62 -0.34 9.97
N GLN A 98 -23.88 0.22 11.16
CA GLN A 98 -23.73 -0.49 12.43
C GLN A 98 -24.84 -1.51 12.69
N ALA A 99 -26.01 -1.31 12.09
CA ALA A 99 -27.12 -2.26 12.15
C ALA A 99 -27.09 -3.27 10.98
N TYR A 100 -26.16 -3.08 10.03
CA TYR A 100 -26.00 -3.95 8.87
C TYR A 100 -24.87 -4.95 9.11
N THR A 101 -25.24 -6.24 9.22
CA THR A 101 -24.29 -7.35 9.17
C THR A 101 -24.04 -7.71 7.70
N PRO A 102 -22.79 -7.71 7.20
CA PRO A 102 -22.50 -8.15 5.84
C PRO A 102 -23.08 -9.54 5.57
N GLY A 103 -23.56 -9.76 4.34
CA GLY A 103 -23.98 -11.10 3.92
C GLY A 103 -22.82 -12.10 3.98
N ASN A 104 -23.13 -13.39 3.85
CA ASN A 104 -22.10 -14.42 3.71
C ASN A 104 -21.16 -14.06 2.53
N PRO A 105 -19.83 -14.14 2.68
CA PRO A 105 -18.88 -13.79 1.63
C PRO A 105 -19.03 -14.56 0.33
N SER A 106 -19.74 -15.69 0.30
CA SER A 106 -20.12 -16.39 -0.94
C SER A 106 -21.03 -15.56 -1.87
N GLY A 107 -21.69 -14.52 -1.36
CA GLY A 107 -22.57 -13.64 -2.13
C GLY A 107 -21.82 -12.50 -2.81
N LYS A 108 -21.91 -12.42 -4.14
CA LYS A 108 -21.30 -11.35 -4.97
C LYS A 108 -21.86 -9.94 -4.76
N SER A 109 -22.85 -9.77 -3.89
CA SER A 109 -23.54 -8.50 -3.64
C SER A 109 -23.05 -7.77 -2.38
N SER A 110 -22.02 -8.28 -1.69
CA SER A 110 -21.49 -7.65 -0.48
C SER A 110 -20.68 -6.39 -0.83
N ALA A 111 -21.11 -5.23 -0.34
CA ALA A 111 -20.31 -4.00 -0.41
C ALA A 111 -19.31 -3.83 0.74
N ALA A 112 -19.12 -4.88 1.56
CA ALA A 112 -18.21 -4.83 2.68
C ALA A 112 -16.76 -4.68 2.20
N THR A 113 -15.99 -3.82 2.88
CA THR A 113 -14.57 -3.66 2.58
C THR A 113 -13.80 -4.81 3.22
N THR A 114 -13.03 -5.52 2.41
CA THR A 114 -12.17 -6.61 2.87
C THR A 114 -10.85 -6.03 3.37
N LEU A 115 -10.51 -6.30 4.62
CA LEU A 115 -9.28 -5.84 5.27
C LEU A 115 -8.18 -6.89 5.23
N PHE A 116 -8.55 -8.17 5.17
CA PHE A 116 -7.60 -9.28 5.11
C PHE A 116 -8.24 -10.49 4.45
N ASP A 117 -7.48 -11.16 3.59
CA ASP A 117 -7.80 -12.45 2.99
C ASP A 117 -6.55 -13.33 3.05
N GLY A 118 -6.62 -14.45 3.75
CA GLY A 118 -5.44 -15.24 4.02
C GLY A 118 -5.69 -16.71 4.30
N LEU A 119 -4.59 -17.43 4.42
CA LEU A 119 -4.54 -18.86 4.68
C LEU A 119 -3.96 -19.10 6.07
N VAL A 120 -4.72 -19.80 6.91
CA VAL A 120 -4.29 -20.21 8.25
C VAL A 120 -3.09 -21.13 8.14
N GLN A 121 -2.03 -20.81 8.87
CA GLN A 121 -0.78 -21.57 8.87
C GLN A 121 -0.88 -22.80 9.77
N ASN A 122 0.05 -23.73 9.57
CA ASN A 122 0.21 -24.87 10.47
C ASN A 122 0.92 -24.40 11.75
N GLY A 123 0.18 -24.38 12.86
CA GLY A 123 0.71 -23.98 14.16
C GLY A 123 -0.21 -23.01 14.88
N GLY A 124 -0.21 -23.07 16.20
CA GLY A 124 -1.06 -22.28 17.08
C GLY A 124 -0.98 -22.77 18.51
N GLU A 125 -1.57 -22.02 19.43
CA GLU A 125 -1.65 -22.39 20.84
C GLU A 125 -3.11 -22.55 21.25
N ALA A 126 -3.42 -23.62 21.98
CA ALA A 126 -4.71 -23.80 22.62
C ALA A 126 -4.51 -23.87 24.13
N ARG A 127 -5.22 -23.02 24.88
CA ARG A 127 -5.15 -23.00 26.34
C ARG A 127 -6.54 -22.99 26.99
N PRO A 128 -6.73 -23.66 28.13
CA PRO A 128 -8.00 -23.62 28.86
C PRO A 128 -8.38 -22.18 29.25
N ARG A 129 -9.66 -21.83 29.13
CA ARG A 129 -10.21 -20.53 29.54
C ARG A 129 -11.66 -20.68 29.98
N GLY A 130 -11.92 -20.59 31.29
CA GLY A 130 -13.25 -20.90 31.84
C GLY A 130 -13.62 -22.35 31.56
N ASP A 131 -14.84 -22.59 31.07
CA ASP A 131 -15.34 -23.91 30.69
C ASP A 131 -14.97 -24.33 29.24
N GLY A 132 -14.23 -23.49 28.52
CA GLY A 132 -13.82 -23.72 27.13
C GLY A 132 -12.33 -23.50 26.89
N TRP A 133 -12.01 -23.14 25.64
CA TRP A 133 -10.65 -22.98 25.15
C TRP A 133 -10.45 -21.60 24.50
N LEU A 134 -9.23 -21.08 24.62
CA LEU A 134 -8.77 -19.98 23.79
C LEU A 134 -7.77 -20.54 22.78
N LEU A 135 -8.08 -20.38 21.51
CA LEU A 135 -7.28 -20.81 20.38
C LEU A 135 -6.62 -19.59 19.74
N GLU A 136 -5.28 -19.59 19.68
CA GLU A 136 -4.48 -18.59 18.99
C GLU A 136 -3.89 -19.19 17.71
N LEU A 137 -4.15 -18.53 16.59
CA LEU A 137 -3.78 -18.99 15.24
C LEU A 137 -3.07 -17.87 14.49
N SER A 138 -2.30 -18.27 13.48
CA SER A 138 -1.70 -17.34 12.53
C SER A 138 -2.19 -17.62 11.11
N ALA A 139 -2.28 -16.58 10.29
CA ALA A 139 -2.60 -16.66 8.88
C ALA A 139 -1.71 -15.71 8.08
N SER A 140 -1.33 -16.11 6.87
CA SER A 140 -0.67 -15.21 5.91
C SER A 140 -1.62 -14.78 4.83
N SER A 141 -1.48 -13.55 4.35
CA SER A 141 -2.20 -13.05 3.19
C SER A 141 -1.91 -13.90 1.94
N ARG A 142 -2.76 -13.84 0.92
CA ARG A 142 -2.60 -14.69 -0.28
C ARG A 142 -1.38 -14.34 -1.11
N MET A 143 -0.76 -13.16 -0.91
CA MET A 143 0.56 -12.81 -1.44
C MET A 143 1.64 -13.83 -1.08
N ILE A 144 1.47 -14.62 0.00
CA ILE A 144 2.37 -15.72 0.36
C ILE A 144 2.53 -16.74 -0.78
N LEU A 145 1.53 -16.89 -1.64
CA LEU A 145 1.59 -17.80 -2.78
C LEU A 145 2.63 -17.33 -3.80
N TRP A 146 2.75 -16.03 -4.06
CA TRP A 146 3.80 -15.47 -4.91
C TRP A 146 5.20 -15.69 -4.32
N LYS A 147 5.35 -15.56 -2.99
CA LYS A 147 6.61 -15.81 -2.30
C LYS A 147 7.02 -17.29 -2.35
N ARG A 148 6.06 -18.22 -2.41
CA ARG A 148 6.29 -19.68 -2.49
C ARG A 148 6.48 -20.19 -3.92
N LEU A 149 5.97 -19.48 -4.92
CA LEU A 149 6.09 -19.89 -6.31
C LEU A 149 7.51 -19.59 -6.82
N GLN A 150 8.31 -20.63 -6.91
CA GLN A 150 9.74 -20.56 -7.23
C GLN A 150 10.09 -21.68 -8.22
N LYS A 151 10.01 -21.39 -9.53
CA LYS A 151 10.17 -22.41 -10.60
C LYS A 151 10.79 -21.80 -11.86
N GLN A 152 11.33 -22.68 -12.72
CA GLN A 152 11.90 -22.30 -14.01
C GLN A 152 10.93 -21.43 -14.83
N GLY A 153 11.41 -20.31 -15.37
CA GLY A 153 10.66 -19.43 -16.28
C GLY A 153 10.65 -19.92 -17.73
N PRO A 154 10.05 -19.14 -18.65
CA PRO A 154 10.15 -19.37 -20.09
C PRO A 154 11.60 -19.43 -20.58
N VAL A 155 11.89 -20.30 -21.53
CA VAL A 155 13.22 -20.46 -22.14
C VAL A 155 13.15 -20.10 -23.63
N SER A 156 14.31 -19.85 -24.25
CA SER A 156 14.43 -19.62 -25.69
C SER A 156 15.26 -20.71 -26.35
N SER A 157 14.94 -21.04 -27.61
CA SER A 157 15.74 -21.93 -28.46
C SER A 157 16.91 -21.23 -29.15
N ASP A 158 16.98 -19.90 -29.03
CA ASP A 158 18.09 -19.11 -29.54
C ASP A 158 19.37 -19.40 -28.74
N ALA A 159 20.43 -19.78 -29.44
CA ALA A 159 21.72 -20.16 -28.86
C ALA A 159 22.30 -19.09 -27.93
N ARG A 160 21.95 -17.80 -28.15
CA ARG A 160 22.38 -16.70 -27.29
C ARG A 160 21.85 -16.80 -25.86
N TYR A 161 20.73 -17.48 -25.65
CA TYR A 161 20.10 -17.66 -24.35
C TYR A 161 20.31 -19.08 -23.77
N THR A 162 21.31 -19.82 -24.26
CA THR A 162 21.61 -21.16 -23.76
C THR A 162 21.90 -21.13 -22.26
N GLY A 163 21.22 -21.99 -21.49
CA GLY A 163 21.38 -22.05 -20.02
C GLY A 163 20.66 -20.94 -19.26
N LEU A 164 19.79 -20.18 -19.93
CA LEU A 164 19.01 -19.09 -19.34
C LEU A 164 17.51 -19.37 -19.42
N HIS A 165 16.77 -18.87 -18.42
CA HIS A 165 15.31 -18.89 -18.34
C HIS A 165 14.76 -17.50 -17.98
N TRP A 166 13.43 -17.35 -17.95
CA TRP A 166 12.77 -16.04 -17.93
C TRP A 166 13.15 -15.17 -19.14
N VAL A 167 13.43 -15.79 -20.29
CA VAL A 167 13.71 -15.06 -21.53
C VAL A 167 12.43 -14.44 -22.08
N GLY A 168 12.47 -13.15 -22.43
CA GLY A 168 11.33 -12.40 -22.95
C GLY A 168 11.32 -10.95 -22.46
N THR A 169 10.37 -10.18 -22.98
CA THR A 169 10.10 -8.80 -22.58
C THR A 169 9.49 -8.71 -21.18
N MET A 170 9.48 -7.52 -20.59
CA MET A 170 8.84 -7.30 -19.29
C MET A 170 7.35 -7.67 -19.30
N ALA A 171 6.62 -7.30 -20.35
CA ALA A 171 5.20 -7.60 -20.48
C ALA A 171 4.92 -9.11 -20.59
N GLU A 172 5.76 -9.85 -21.33
CA GLU A 172 5.66 -11.31 -21.42
C GLU A 172 5.95 -11.97 -20.06
N ARG A 173 6.96 -11.48 -19.32
CA ARG A 173 7.25 -11.96 -17.96
C ARG A 173 6.08 -11.74 -17.01
N LEU A 174 5.52 -10.52 -16.97
CA LEU A 174 4.36 -10.23 -16.13
C LEU A 174 3.14 -11.09 -16.51
N THR A 175 2.90 -11.30 -17.80
CA THR A 175 1.83 -12.17 -18.30
C THR A 175 2.00 -13.61 -17.81
N GLU A 176 3.22 -14.15 -17.89
CA GLU A 176 3.54 -15.49 -17.38
C GLU A 176 3.43 -15.57 -15.85
N LEU A 177 3.89 -14.53 -15.13
CA LEU A 177 3.76 -14.45 -13.68
C LEU A 177 2.28 -14.51 -13.27
N ASN A 178 1.43 -13.72 -13.92
CA ASN A 178 -0.01 -13.68 -13.68
C ASN A 178 -0.74 -14.96 -14.11
N ARG A 179 -0.30 -15.64 -15.18
CA ARG A 179 -0.82 -16.96 -15.56
C ARG A 179 -0.61 -17.98 -14.44
N ARG A 180 0.62 -18.06 -13.91
CA ARG A 180 0.97 -18.96 -12.79
C ARG A 180 0.24 -18.58 -11.50
N ALA A 181 0.10 -17.29 -11.21
CA ALA A 181 -0.66 -16.82 -10.07
C ALA A 181 -2.12 -17.30 -10.15
N ARG A 182 -2.76 -17.16 -11.31
CA ARG A 182 -4.13 -17.65 -11.53
C ARG A 182 -4.25 -19.16 -11.37
N GLU A 183 -3.30 -19.93 -11.88
CA GLU A 183 -3.27 -21.39 -11.72
C GLU A 183 -3.10 -21.84 -10.27
N ALA A 184 -2.41 -21.03 -9.46
CA ALA A 184 -2.19 -21.28 -8.05
C ALA A 184 -3.28 -20.66 -7.15
N ASP A 185 -4.33 -20.06 -7.72
CA ASP A 185 -5.33 -19.28 -7.01
C ASP A 185 -4.66 -18.23 -6.09
N ALA A 186 -3.77 -17.44 -6.67
CA ALA A 186 -3.07 -16.32 -6.04
C ALA A 186 -3.57 -14.98 -6.64
N PRO A 187 -3.43 -13.86 -5.91
CA PRO A 187 -3.76 -12.54 -6.45
C PRO A 187 -2.96 -12.27 -7.73
N GLN A 188 -3.54 -11.60 -8.71
CA GLN A 188 -2.82 -11.18 -9.93
C GLN A 188 -2.23 -9.78 -9.73
N ALA A 189 -1.05 -9.55 -10.29
CA ALA A 189 -0.36 -8.26 -10.26
C ALA A 189 -0.87 -7.31 -11.35
N ASN A 190 -1.17 -6.08 -10.95
CA ASN A 190 -1.55 -4.97 -11.81
C ASN A 190 -0.40 -3.97 -11.90
N ALA A 191 0.21 -3.83 -13.08
CA ALA A 191 1.30 -2.90 -13.33
C ALA A 191 0.86 -1.70 -14.21
N ASN A 192 -0.44 -1.46 -14.34
CA ASN A 192 -0.96 -0.36 -15.16
C ASN A 192 -0.35 0.97 -14.70
N GLY A 193 0.15 1.77 -15.65
CA GLY A 193 0.81 3.05 -15.37
C GLY A 193 2.33 2.95 -15.16
N LEU A 194 2.91 1.75 -15.07
CA LEU A 194 4.36 1.55 -15.08
C LEU A 194 4.88 1.34 -16.51
N ASP A 195 6.07 1.85 -16.79
CA ASP A 195 6.76 1.60 -18.05
C ASP A 195 7.24 0.14 -18.12
N ALA A 196 7.07 -0.49 -19.28
CA ALA A 196 7.44 -1.87 -19.55
C ALA A 196 8.36 -1.99 -20.78
N THR A 197 8.98 -0.89 -21.22
CA THR A 197 9.81 -0.82 -22.44
C THR A 197 11.26 -1.23 -22.21
N ALA A 198 11.73 -1.24 -20.96
CA ALA A 198 13.09 -1.62 -20.66
C ALA A 198 13.34 -3.12 -20.93
N SER A 199 14.53 -3.45 -21.40
CA SER A 199 14.92 -4.86 -21.55
C SER A 199 15.48 -5.39 -20.24
N VAL A 200 15.18 -6.66 -19.96
CA VAL A 200 15.47 -7.29 -18.67
C VAL A 200 16.33 -8.55 -18.82
N ALA A 201 17.28 -8.70 -17.91
CA ALA A 201 18.21 -9.81 -17.84
C ALA A 201 17.47 -11.11 -17.47
N PRO A 202 17.62 -12.20 -18.25
CA PRO A 202 17.18 -13.53 -17.87
C PRO A 202 18.07 -14.11 -16.76
N TYR A 203 17.61 -15.20 -16.18
CA TYR A 203 18.27 -15.85 -15.05
C TYR A 203 18.95 -17.15 -15.49
N ARG A 204 19.96 -17.60 -14.75
CA ARG A 204 20.60 -18.90 -15.00
C ARG A 204 19.68 -20.04 -14.54
N THR A 205 19.78 -21.21 -15.18
CA THR A 205 18.96 -22.38 -14.81
C THR A 205 19.30 -23.04 -13.47
N ASP A 206 20.17 -22.44 -12.65
CA ASP A 206 20.43 -22.80 -11.26
C ASP A 206 19.97 -21.72 -10.27
N ASP A 207 19.51 -20.57 -10.75
CA ASP A 207 18.86 -19.52 -9.95
C ASP A 207 17.35 -19.53 -10.19
N TYR A 208 16.57 -19.48 -9.12
CA TYR A 208 15.12 -19.53 -9.21
C TYR A 208 14.57 -18.51 -8.22
N PRO A 209 14.47 -17.22 -8.55
CA PRO A 209 13.84 -16.27 -7.63
C PRO A 209 12.35 -16.58 -7.45
N SER A 210 11.78 -16.18 -6.31
CA SER A 210 10.33 -16.28 -6.12
C SER A 210 9.60 -15.35 -7.10
N GLN A 211 8.34 -15.64 -7.45
CA GLN A 211 7.56 -14.75 -8.30
C GLN A 211 7.43 -13.34 -7.71
N LEU A 212 7.36 -13.23 -6.39
CA LEU A 212 7.30 -11.94 -5.70
C LEU A 212 8.60 -11.15 -5.93
N THR A 213 9.75 -11.82 -5.79
CA THR A 213 11.07 -11.24 -6.08
C THR A 213 11.18 -10.80 -7.54
N LEU A 214 10.70 -11.62 -8.49
CA LEU A 214 10.68 -11.28 -9.91
C LEU A 214 9.83 -10.03 -10.17
N LEU A 215 8.63 -9.93 -9.57
CA LEU A 215 7.77 -8.75 -9.72
C LEU A 215 8.47 -7.47 -9.24
N HIS A 216 9.13 -7.54 -8.09
CA HIS A 216 9.84 -6.39 -7.52
C HIS A 216 10.99 -5.94 -8.44
N ARG A 217 11.87 -6.87 -8.82
CA ARG A 217 13.04 -6.58 -9.67
C ARG A 217 12.64 -6.13 -11.08
N LEU A 218 11.47 -6.56 -11.57
CA LEU A 218 10.97 -6.16 -12.88
C LEU A 218 10.79 -4.64 -12.98
N TYR A 219 10.33 -3.98 -11.90
CA TYR A 219 9.97 -2.56 -11.92
C TYR A 219 10.81 -1.66 -11.01
N ALA A 220 11.83 -2.19 -10.32
CA ALA A 220 12.65 -1.45 -9.37
C ALA A 220 13.38 -0.23 -9.96
N HIS A 221 13.67 -0.24 -11.27
CA HIS A 221 14.30 0.89 -11.97
C HIS A 221 13.33 2.04 -12.29
N SER A 222 12.02 1.85 -12.09
CA SER A 222 11.02 2.86 -12.43
C SER A 222 11.15 4.10 -11.54
N ARG A 223 11.12 5.28 -12.15
CA ARG A 223 11.03 6.57 -11.42
C ARG A 223 9.81 6.69 -10.51
N MET A 224 8.78 5.86 -10.71
CA MET A 224 7.59 5.83 -9.86
C MET A 224 7.87 5.21 -8.49
N TRP A 225 8.99 4.50 -8.32
CA TRP A 225 9.38 3.77 -7.10
C TRP A 225 8.22 2.93 -6.51
N PRO A 226 7.73 1.93 -7.27
CA PRO A 226 6.56 1.16 -6.89
C PRO A 226 6.85 0.24 -5.71
N ILE A 227 6.07 0.36 -4.65
CA ILE A 227 6.04 -0.60 -3.53
C ILE A 227 4.77 -1.43 -3.65
N TRP A 228 4.91 -2.75 -3.72
CA TRP A 228 3.83 -3.68 -4.07
C TRP A 228 3.06 -4.16 -2.83
N TYR A 229 1.75 -4.05 -2.84
CA TYR A 229 0.86 -4.50 -1.76
C TYR A 229 -0.22 -5.44 -2.29
N GLU A 230 -0.70 -6.32 -1.41
CA GLU A 230 -1.95 -7.02 -1.65
C GLU A 230 -3.14 -6.14 -1.27
N TYR A 231 -3.90 -5.70 -2.26
CA TYR A 231 -5.21 -5.10 -2.04
C TYR A 231 -6.26 -6.21 -1.99
N THR A 232 -6.67 -6.54 -0.77
CA THR A 232 -7.55 -7.69 -0.50
C THR A 232 -8.97 -7.45 -0.95
N ASP A 233 -9.58 -8.44 -1.60
CA ASP A 233 -10.99 -8.46 -1.94
C ASP A 233 -11.54 -9.88 -1.77
N HIS A 234 -12.77 -9.99 -1.28
CA HIS A 234 -13.43 -11.27 -1.06
C HIS A 234 -13.60 -12.12 -2.33
N ASP A 235 -13.87 -11.47 -3.47
CA ASP A 235 -14.03 -12.11 -4.78
C ASP A 235 -12.64 -12.35 -5.41
N ALA A 236 -11.83 -11.29 -5.54
CA ALA A 236 -10.52 -11.38 -6.15
C ALA A 236 -9.52 -10.32 -5.63
N SER A 237 -8.70 -10.70 -4.65
CA SER A 237 -7.52 -9.92 -4.25
C SER A 237 -6.58 -9.68 -5.43
N ARG A 238 -5.88 -8.53 -5.40
CA ARG A 238 -4.88 -8.16 -6.42
C ARG A 238 -3.59 -7.70 -5.76
N LEU A 239 -2.47 -7.89 -6.45
CA LEU A 239 -1.24 -7.19 -6.13
C LEU A 239 -1.24 -5.89 -6.94
N ASP A 240 -1.15 -4.76 -6.26
CA ASP A 240 -1.08 -3.43 -6.87
C ASP A 240 0.03 -2.65 -6.17
N TYR A 241 0.36 -1.45 -6.65
CA TYR A 241 1.50 -0.69 -6.11
C TYR A 241 1.11 0.70 -5.64
N MET A 242 1.83 1.18 -4.61
CA MET A 242 1.92 2.58 -4.26
C MET A 242 3.21 3.15 -4.87
N PRO A 243 3.15 4.14 -5.77
CA PRO A 243 4.33 4.76 -6.36
C PRO A 243 4.84 5.91 -5.48
N PHE A 244 5.79 5.62 -4.61
CA PHE A 244 6.35 6.62 -3.70
C PHE A 244 7.20 7.69 -4.40
N GLY A 245 7.63 7.44 -5.64
CA GLY A 245 8.31 8.42 -6.49
C GLY A 245 7.36 9.32 -7.29
N ALA A 246 6.05 9.04 -7.29
CA ALA A 246 5.07 9.85 -8.01
C ALA A 246 4.71 11.11 -7.21
N PRO A 247 4.78 12.31 -7.82
CA PRO A 247 4.37 13.52 -7.13
C PRO A 247 2.85 13.58 -6.89
N ALA A 248 2.44 13.92 -5.68
CA ALA A 248 1.06 14.22 -5.32
C ALA A 248 0.77 15.72 -5.41
N SER A 249 -0.46 16.10 -5.72
CA SER A 249 -0.90 17.50 -5.68
C SER A 249 -1.75 17.76 -4.45
N ILE A 250 -1.57 18.90 -3.77
CA ILE A 250 -2.38 19.27 -2.62
C ILE A 250 -3.34 20.38 -3.05
N GLY A 251 -4.64 20.11 -2.95
CA GLY A 251 -5.70 21.08 -3.19
C GLY A 251 -6.29 21.61 -1.89
N ILE A 252 -7.23 22.53 -2.04
CA ILE A 252 -8.09 22.98 -0.95
C ILE A 252 -9.52 23.21 -1.46
N ASP A 253 -10.49 22.71 -0.70
CA ASP A 253 -11.91 22.78 -1.02
C ASP A 253 -12.52 24.16 -0.68
N ASP A 254 -13.82 24.34 -0.95
CA ASP A 254 -14.57 25.56 -0.64
C ASP A 254 -14.83 25.79 0.88
N THR A 255 -14.50 24.82 1.73
CA THR A 255 -14.61 24.87 3.20
C THR A 255 -13.28 25.02 3.93
N ALA A 256 -12.18 25.19 3.18
CA ALA A 256 -10.80 25.24 3.67
C ALA A 256 -10.25 23.93 4.26
N ARG A 257 -10.72 22.80 3.74
CA ARG A 257 -10.13 21.48 3.96
C ARG A 257 -9.15 21.14 2.85
N LEU A 258 -7.96 20.71 3.25
CA LEU A 258 -6.97 20.22 2.31
C LEU A 258 -7.48 18.95 1.62
N THR A 259 -7.15 18.83 0.34
CA THR A 259 -7.36 17.62 -0.45
C THR A 259 -6.03 17.16 -1.04
N VAL A 260 -5.94 15.90 -1.42
CA VAL A 260 -4.76 15.36 -2.10
C VAL A 260 -5.19 14.63 -3.36
N THR A 261 -4.57 14.97 -4.47
CA THR A 261 -4.77 14.31 -5.76
C THR A 261 -3.59 13.39 -6.04
N ASP A 262 -3.89 12.13 -6.34
CA ASP A 262 -2.90 11.10 -6.63
C ASP A 262 -2.43 11.10 -8.10
N TRP A 263 -1.58 10.13 -8.46
CA TRP A 263 -1.04 9.98 -9.82
C TRP A 263 -2.07 9.47 -10.83
N THR A 264 -3.22 8.96 -10.37
CA THR A 264 -4.34 8.53 -11.22
C THR A 264 -5.30 9.69 -11.52
N GLY A 265 -5.19 10.79 -10.75
CA GLY A 265 -6.07 11.95 -10.82
C GLY A 265 -7.24 11.90 -9.83
N GLU A 266 -7.33 10.83 -9.02
CA GLU A 266 -8.32 10.74 -7.95
C GLU A 266 -7.99 11.77 -6.85
N THR A 267 -9.00 12.52 -6.42
CA THR A 267 -8.86 13.51 -5.35
C THR A 267 -9.54 13.00 -4.09
N LEU A 268 -8.77 12.99 -3.00
CA LEU A 268 -9.15 12.44 -1.71
C LEU A 268 -9.15 13.55 -0.67
N ASP A 269 -10.11 13.47 0.26
CA ASP A 269 -10.19 14.43 1.37
C ASP A 269 -9.00 14.25 2.32
N GLY A 270 -8.53 15.39 2.84
CA GLY A 270 -7.54 15.45 3.91
C GLY A 270 -8.12 15.02 5.26
N LEU A 271 -7.22 14.73 6.20
CA LEU A 271 -7.55 14.34 7.56
C LEU A 271 -7.28 15.50 8.52
N ASP A 272 -8.19 15.70 9.47
CA ASP A 272 -7.97 16.63 10.57
C ASP A 272 -7.03 15.98 11.60
N ALA A 273 -5.97 16.70 12.00
CA ALA A 273 -5.00 16.18 12.99
C ALA A 273 -5.65 15.81 14.33
N ALA A 274 -6.77 16.44 14.69
CA ALA A 274 -7.54 16.13 15.89
C ALA A 274 -8.16 14.72 15.87
N ASP A 275 -8.44 14.18 14.68
CA ASP A 275 -9.06 12.88 14.47
C ASP A 275 -8.03 11.74 14.40
N ILE A 276 -6.75 12.09 14.27
CA ILE A 276 -5.63 11.15 14.33
C ILE A 276 -5.15 11.04 15.79
N ILE A 277 -4.53 9.92 16.13
CA ILE A 277 -3.83 9.75 17.41
C ILE A 277 -2.33 9.71 17.12
N THR A 278 -1.57 10.57 17.81
CA THR A 278 -0.10 10.52 17.89
C THR A 278 0.30 9.98 19.27
N ASP A 279 1.60 9.78 19.47
CA ASP A 279 2.16 9.62 20.80
C ASP A 279 1.88 10.86 21.69
N ASP A 280 1.95 10.66 23.01
CA ASP A 280 1.64 11.69 24.01
C ASP A 280 2.60 12.90 23.92
N ASP A 281 3.85 12.65 23.52
CA ASP A 281 4.89 13.67 23.35
C ASP A 281 4.87 14.35 21.96
N GLN A 282 4.03 13.86 21.03
CA GLN A 282 3.92 14.32 19.65
C GLN A 282 5.29 14.30 18.93
N THR A 283 6.01 13.20 19.10
CA THR A 283 7.38 13.01 18.64
C THR A 283 7.46 13.06 17.11
N ILE A 284 8.44 13.81 16.63
CA ILE A 284 8.81 13.88 15.22
C ILE A 284 10.23 13.34 15.02
N ILE A 285 10.37 12.42 14.07
CA ILE A 285 11.62 11.80 13.67
C ILE A 285 12.32 12.72 12.65
N ILE A 286 13.57 13.04 12.95
CA ILE A 286 14.52 13.56 11.96
C ILE A 286 15.03 12.34 11.18
N PRO A 287 14.78 12.24 9.85
CA PRO A 287 15.17 11.07 9.08
C PRO A 287 16.70 10.91 9.07
N GLU A 288 17.16 9.67 9.02
CA GLU A 288 18.54 9.39 8.64
C GLU A 288 18.73 9.85 7.19
N PRO A 289 19.82 10.58 6.88
CA PRO A 289 19.98 11.16 5.57
C PRO A 289 20.18 10.08 4.51
N VAL A 290 19.55 10.23 3.35
CA VAL A 290 19.73 9.40 2.17
C VAL A 290 20.08 10.31 1.00
N THR A 291 21.34 10.28 0.58
CA THR A 291 21.87 11.22 -0.42
C THR A 291 21.92 10.66 -1.83
N GLN A 292 21.69 9.34 -1.96
CA GLN A 292 21.85 8.59 -3.19
C GLN A 292 20.85 7.42 -3.24
N ILE A 293 20.40 7.11 -4.45
CA ILE A 293 19.67 5.88 -4.78
C ILE A 293 20.50 5.12 -5.81
N THR A 294 20.73 3.83 -5.56
CA THR A 294 21.44 2.94 -6.48
C THR A 294 20.49 1.91 -7.05
N ILE A 295 20.32 1.89 -8.36
CA ILE A 295 19.64 0.80 -9.07
C ILE A 295 20.69 -0.24 -9.45
N GLN A 296 20.58 -1.43 -8.87
CA GLN A 296 21.47 -2.56 -9.13
C GLN A 296 20.89 -3.34 -10.31
N GLY A 297 21.24 -2.89 -11.51
CA GLY A 297 20.86 -3.53 -12.77
C GLY A 297 21.91 -4.53 -13.26
N ASN A 298 21.92 -4.78 -14.56
CA ASN A 298 22.77 -5.79 -15.19
C ASN A 298 23.59 -5.21 -16.35
N THR A 299 24.85 -5.64 -16.48
CA THR A 299 25.65 -5.53 -17.69
C THR A 299 25.48 -6.81 -18.51
N ALA A 300 25.02 -6.68 -19.77
CA ALA A 300 25.07 -7.79 -20.72
C ALA A 300 26.51 -8.03 -21.19
N LYS A 301 26.96 -9.28 -21.18
CA LYS A 301 28.24 -9.76 -21.70
C LYS A 301 28.02 -10.89 -22.69
N SER A 302 29.03 -11.22 -23.47
CA SER A 302 29.00 -12.43 -24.27
C SER A 302 30.25 -13.28 -24.10
N LYS A 303 30.04 -14.59 -24.05
CA LYS A 303 31.07 -15.60 -24.06
C LYS A 303 30.69 -16.67 -25.08
N ASP A 304 31.57 -16.89 -26.06
CA ASP A 304 31.36 -17.85 -27.15
C ASP A 304 30.01 -17.65 -27.90
N GLY A 305 29.50 -16.41 -27.95
CA GLY A 305 28.22 -16.06 -28.58
C GLY A 305 26.98 -16.26 -27.72
N ALA A 306 27.10 -16.82 -26.50
CA ALA A 306 26.04 -16.85 -25.49
C ALA A 306 26.07 -15.57 -24.65
N LEU A 307 24.92 -15.16 -24.12
CA LEU A 307 24.78 -14.02 -23.21
C LEU A 307 25.07 -14.44 -21.76
N GLU A 308 25.78 -13.57 -21.04
CA GLU A 308 25.96 -13.63 -19.59
C GLU A 308 25.60 -12.26 -19.01
N PHE A 309 25.16 -12.21 -17.75
CA PHE A 309 24.74 -10.98 -17.08
C PHE A 309 25.48 -10.88 -15.75
N ASP A 310 26.13 -9.74 -15.53
CA ASP A 310 26.81 -9.39 -14.29
C ASP A 310 26.22 -8.10 -13.73
N ASP A 311 26.40 -7.85 -12.43
CA ASP A 311 25.84 -6.67 -11.76
C ASP A 311 26.35 -5.35 -12.37
N HIS A 312 25.45 -4.35 -12.41
CA HIS A 312 25.77 -2.99 -12.82
C HIS A 312 24.98 -1.95 -12.03
N ASP A 313 25.69 -1.12 -11.28
CA ASP A 313 25.09 -0.07 -10.48
C ASP A 313 24.85 1.20 -11.30
N THR A 314 23.66 1.77 -11.14
CA THR A 314 23.30 3.07 -11.70
C THR A 314 22.87 4.01 -10.58
N ASP A 315 23.66 5.05 -10.37
CA ASP A 315 23.50 5.97 -9.25
C ASP A 315 22.70 7.22 -9.61
N PHE A 316 21.80 7.58 -8.70
CA PHE A 316 21.01 8.81 -8.72
C PHE A 316 21.33 9.64 -7.48
N THR A 317 21.55 10.93 -7.68
CA THR A 317 21.90 11.87 -6.61
C THR A 317 20.87 13.00 -6.54
N GLY A 318 20.92 13.81 -5.48
CA GLY A 318 19.99 14.94 -5.30
C GLY A 318 20.15 16.10 -6.29
N LEU A 319 21.02 16.01 -7.31
CA LEU A 319 21.25 17.05 -8.35
C LEU A 319 21.47 18.46 -7.77
N GLY A 320 22.19 18.57 -6.66
CA GLY A 320 22.48 19.84 -5.99
C GLY A 320 21.32 20.43 -5.16
N LYS A 321 20.21 19.72 -5.01
CA LYS A 321 19.07 20.14 -4.16
C LYS A 321 19.24 19.80 -2.69
N LEU A 322 20.16 18.89 -2.37
CA LEU A 322 20.52 18.54 -1.01
C LEU A 322 21.65 19.44 -0.49
N PRO A 323 21.64 19.83 0.79
CA PRO A 323 22.72 20.62 1.38
C PRO A 323 24.09 19.94 1.27
N ALA A 324 25.14 20.73 1.01
CA ALA A 324 26.50 20.21 0.81
C ALA A 324 27.07 19.47 2.02
N ASN A 325 26.66 19.82 3.24
CA ASN A 325 27.07 19.11 4.46
C ASN A 325 26.43 17.71 4.56
N LEU A 326 25.25 17.52 3.98
CA LEU A 326 24.54 16.24 3.97
C LEU A 326 25.25 15.23 3.04
N THR A 327 25.71 15.71 1.88
CA THR A 327 26.33 14.86 0.86
C THR A 327 27.75 14.39 1.20
N ILE A 328 28.38 14.93 2.25
CA ILE A 328 29.72 14.52 2.70
C ILE A 328 29.70 13.12 3.33
N THR A 329 28.63 12.76 4.04
CA THR A 329 28.55 11.49 4.77
C THR A 329 28.04 10.31 3.94
N GLN A 330 27.68 10.54 2.66
CA GLN A 330 27.15 9.58 1.68
C GLN A 330 26.41 8.37 2.26
N SER A 331 25.08 8.43 2.22
CA SER A 331 24.19 7.32 2.51
C SER A 331 23.40 6.99 1.25
N SER A 332 23.25 5.70 0.95
CA SER A 332 22.57 5.19 -0.24
C SER A 332 21.52 4.15 0.14
N ILE A 333 20.40 4.17 -0.56
CA ILE A 333 19.48 3.02 -0.62
C ILE A 333 19.63 2.33 -1.97
N SER A 334 19.57 1.01 -1.97
CA SER A 334 19.75 0.20 -3.18
C SER A 334 18.51 -0.60 -3.50
N ALA A 335 18.21 -0.74 -4.80
CA ALA A 335 17.14 -1.62 -5.28
C ALA A 335 17.66 -2.52 -6.40
N GLU A 336 17.50 -3.83 -6.22
CA GLU A 336 17.80 -4.83 -7.24
C GLU A 336 16.79 -4.75 -8.39
N SER A 337 17.29 -4.72 -9.62
CA SER A 337 16.49 -4.60 -10.83
C SER A 337 16.97 -5.58 -11.90
N ASP A 338 16.02 -6.18 -12.62
CA ASP A 338 16.35 -7.03 -13.76
C ASP A 338 16.81 -6.21 -14.97
N VAL A 339 16.75 -4.88 -14.91
CA VAL A 339 17.04 -4.03 -16.06
C VAL A 339 18.48 -4.20 -16.55
N VAL A 340 18.67 -4.25 -17.88
CA VAL A 340 20.00 -4.17 -18.48
C VAL A 340 20.39 -2.71 -18.66
N SER A 341 21.37 -2.26 -17.88
CA SER A 341 21.84 -0.86 -17.82
C SER A 341 23.23 -0.64 -18.44
N ALA A 342 23.89 -1.72 -18.88
CA ALA A 342 25.11 -1.66 -19.68
C ALA A 342 25.21 -2.83 -20.67
N ASP A 343 25.96 -2.66 -21.77
CA ASP A 343 26.20 -3.70 -22.77
C ASP A 343 27.69 -3.78 -23.14
N ASN A 344 28.33 -4.85 -22.71
CA ASN A 344 29.71 -5.26 -23.04
C ASN A 344 29.71 -6.59 -23.82
N SER A 345 28.64 -6.89 -24.56
CA SER A 345 28.43 -8.15 -25.29
C SER A 345 28.87 -8.11 -26.75
N ASP A 346 29.59 -7.08 -27.19
CA ASP A 346 29.94 -6.84 -28.60
C ASP A 346 28.70 -6.87 -29.54
N GLY A 347 27.60 -6.30 -29.04
CA GLY A 347 26.31 -6.19 -29.72
C GLY A 347 25.52 -7.50 -29.83
N VAL A 348 25.91 -8.58 -29.14
CA VAL A 348 25.10 -9.81 -29.08
C VAL A 348 23.74 -9.51 -28.46
N TRP A 349 23.70 -8.68 -27.42
CA TRP A 349 22.47 -8.23 -26.75
C TRP A 349 21.55 -7.45 -27.71
N GLY A 350 22.08 -6.42 -28.38
CA GLY A 350 21.31 -5.65 -29.38
C GLY A 350 20.79 -6.52 -30.52
N ARG A 351 21.60 -7.47 -31.03
CA ARG A 351 21.13 -8.44 -32.05
C ARG A 351 20.03 -9.36 -31.51
N ALA A 352 19.98 -9.59 -30.20
CA ALA A 352 18.95 -10.42 -29.54
C ALA A 352 17.65 -9.66 -29.29
N GLY A 353 17.55 -8.41 -29.77
CA GLY A 353 16.41 -7.52 -29.57
C GLY A 353 16.45 -6.78 -28.24
N GLY A 354 17.54 -6.90 -27.47
CA GLY A 354 17.71 -6.21 -26.21
C GLY A 354 18.12 -4.74 -26.38
N THR A 355 17.76 -3.93 -25.39
CA THR A 355 18.12 -2.52 -25.28
C THR A 355 18.82 -2.26 -23.95
N VAL A 356 19.59 -1.17 -23.89
CA VAL A 356 20.19 -0.68 -22.63
C VAL A 356 19.30 0.43 -22.08
N TRP A 357 18.81 0.26 -20.86
CA TRP A 357 18.13 1.33 -20.15
C TRP A 357 19.13 2.41 -19.78
N THR A 358 18.85 3.63 -20.24
CA THR A 358 19.63 4.83 -19.92
C THR A 358 18.68 5.84 -19.30
N PRO A 359 18.84 6.18 -18.01
CA PRO A 359 17.92 7.11 -17.35
C PRO A 359 17.98 8.49 -18.02
N SER A 360 16.81 8.99 -18.42
CA SER A 360 16.59 10.33 -18.96
C SER A 360 16.81 11.41 -17.89
N ASP A 361 16.94 12.66 -18.33
CA ASP A 361 17.05 13.81 -17.43
C ASP A 361 15.80 13.95 -16.55
N ASP A 362 14.61 13.67 -17.09
CA ASP A 362 13.34 13.69 -16.34
C ASP A 362 13.28 12.60 -15.26
N GLU A 363 13.78 11.39 -15.56
CA GLU A 363 13.89 10.33 -14.54
C GLU A 363 14.88 10.72 -13.44
N ARG A 364 16.04 11.27 -13.81
CA ARG A 364 17.05 11.74 -12.84
C ARG A 364 16.50 12.85 -11.95
N GLU A 365 15.74 13.77 -12.52
CA GLU A 365 15.04 14.83 -11.80
C GLU A 365 14.01 14.26 -10.82
N ALA A 366 13.23 13.25 -11.23
CA ALA A 366 12.27 12.58 -10.35
C ALA A 366 12.94 11.89 -9.16
N PHE A 367 14.04 11.16 -9.38
CA PHE A 367 14.82 10.56 -8.29
C PHE A 367 15.40 11.63 -7.35
N ALA A 368 15.89 12.75 -7.89
CA ALA A 368 16.37 13.86 -7.07
C ALA A 368 15.25 14.47 -6.20
N GLN A 369 14.02 14.57 -6.71
CA GLN A 369 12.86 15.02 -5.92
C GLN A 369 12.46 14.01 -4.84
N LEU A 370 12.56 12.70 -5.11
CA LEU A 370 12.34 11.67 -4.10
C LEU A 370 13.35 11.80 -2.96
N LEU A 371 14.65 11.94 -3.25
CA LEU A 371 15.70 12.17 -2.26
C LEU A 371 15.42 13.41 -1.39
N VAL A 372 15.04 14.53 -2.02
CA VAL A 372 14.63 15.75 -1.30
C VAL A 372 13.46 15.48 -0.35
N SER A 373 12.49 14.70 -0.79
CA SER A 373 11.30 14.35 0.00
C SER A 373 11.66 13.45 1.18
N MET A 374 12.62 12.54 1.03
CA MET A 374 13.11 11.68 2.10
C MET A 374 13.87 12.48 3.16
N ASP A 375 14.76 13.39 2.75
CA ASP A 375 15.67 14.10 3.65
C ASP A 375 15.06 15.32 4.35
N ARG A 376 14.17 16.06 3.67
CA ARG A 376 13.66 17.34 4.20
C ARG A 376 12.46 17.20 5.12
N ARG A 377 11.86 16.02 5.18
CA ARG A 377 10.55 15.79 5.80
C ARG A 377 10.69 15.15 7.16
N LEU A 378 10.35 15.90 8.20
CA LEU A 378 10.19 15.37 9.55
C LEU A 378 8.97 14.46 9.57
N ARG A 379 9.16 13.23 10.05
CA ARG A 379 8.12 12.19 10.05
C ARG A 379 7.50 12.09 11.43
N PRO A 380 6.17 11.96 11.57
CA PRO A 380 5.60 11.60 12.87
C PRO A 380 6.10 10.21 13.27
N ASP A 381 6.45 10.03 14.55
CA ASP A 381 6.93 8.75 15.06
C ASP A 381 5.83 7.70 15.09
N THR A 382 4.64 8.09 15.57
CA THR A 382 3.48 7.21 15.64
C THR A 382 2.25 7.91 15.07
N ILE A 383 1.56 7.24 14.15
CA ILE A 383 0.25 7.64 13.64
C ILE A 383 -0.71 6.48 13.81
N VAL A 384 -1.82 6.72 14.50
CA VAL A 384 -2.86 5.72 14.69
C VAL A 384 -4.21 6.22 14.19
N PHE A 385 -4.77 5.48 13.24
CA PHE A 385 -6.17 5.59 12.84
C PHE A 385 -7.01 4.75 13.80
N ASP A 386 -7.92 5.38 14.54
CA ASP A 386 -8.76 4.72 15.55
C ASP A 386 -10.23 4.82 15.17
N SER A 387 -10.92 3.68 15.15
CA SER A 387 -12.31 3.58 14.69
C SER A 387 -13.30 4.40 15.51
N ARG A 388 -12.91 4.91 16.68
CA ARG A 388 -13.74 5.79 17.51
C ARG A 388 -13.65 7.27 17.11
N LYS A 389 -12.63 7.63 16.33
CA LYS A 389 -12.43 8.99 15.77
C LYS A 389 -12.70 9.01 14.27
N LEU A 390 -12.16 8.04 13.55
CA LEU A 390 -12.28 7.90 12.10
C LEU A 390 -13.10 6.66 11.78
N ASP A 391 -14.36 6.84 11.42
CA ASP A 391 -15.28 5.73 11.18
C ASP A 391 -14.82 4.88 9.98
N PRO A 392 -14.52 3.57 10.16
CA PRO A 392 -14.11 2.68 9.07
C PRO A 392 -15.11 2.59 7.92
N ALA A 393 -16.40 2.83 8.14
CA ALA A 393 -17.39 2.80 7.06
C ALA A 393 -17.26 3.99 6.09
N THR A 394 -16.65 5.09 6.54
CA THR A 394 -16.40 6.29 5.73
C THR A 394 -14.92 6.44 5.33
N HIS A 395 -14.01 5.89 6.14
CA HIS A 395 -12.56 5.97 5.95
C HIS A 395 -11.93 4.59 5.78
N ALA A 396 -12.59 3.67 5.07
CA ALA A 396 -12.16 2.28 4.93
C ALA A 396 -10.69 2.13 4.49
N ARG A 397 -10.22 3.01 3.60
CA ARG A 397 -8.84 3.03 3.08
C ARG A 397 -7.77 3.12 4.18
N LEU A 398 -8.08 3.75 5.32
CA LEU A 398 -7.15 3.90 6.45
C LEU A 398 -6.96 2.62 7.26
N TYR A 399 -7.83 1.62 7.04
CA TYR A 399 -7.85 0.35 7.77
C TYR A 399 -7.48 -0.85 6.90
N LEU A 400 -7.16 -0.63 5.62
CA LEU A 400 -6.64 -1.68 4.75
C LEU A 400 -5.27 -2.15 5.26
N THR A 401 -4.95 -3.43 5.03
CA THR A 401 -3.60 -3.96 5.25
C THR A 401 -2.73 -3.78 4.00
N ALA A 402 -2.82 -2.58 3.42
CA ALA A 402 -2.12 -2.11 2.23
C ALA A 402 -2.01 -0.58 2.33
N SER A 403 -1.20 0.05 1.48
CA SER A 403 -1.06 1.51 1.50
C SER A 403 -2.42 2.22 1.41
N SER A 404 -2.63 3.21 2.27
CA SER A 404 -3.80 4.10 2.31
C SER A 404 -4.00 4.94 1.04
N GLY A 405 -3.01 4.93 0.15
CA GLY A 405 -2.84 5.94 -0.88
C GLY A 405 -2.42 7.29 -0.28
N PRO A 406 -2.32 8.34 -1.12
CA PRO A 406 -1.96 9.67 -0.67
C PRO A 406 -2.93 10.22 0.39
N LEU A 407 -2.38 10.87 1.40
CA LEU A 407 -3.10 11.58 2.45
C LEU A 407 -2.40 12.90 2.77
N VAL A 408 -3.17 13.86 3.27
CA VAL A 408 -2.68 15.12 3.81
C VAL A 408 -3.31 15.33 5.18
N ILE A 409 -2.52 15.82 6.14
CA ILE A 409 -2.97 16.06 7.52
C ILE A 409 -2.98 17.56 7.78
N GLN A 410 -4.14 18.09 8.13
CA GLN A 410 -4.37 19.50 8.38
C GLN A 410 -4.36 19.81 9.87
N GLY A 411 -3.76 20.94 10.26
CA GLY A 411 -3.86 21.47 11.62
C GLY A 411 -2.94 20.80 12.63
N SER A 412 -1.95 20.01 12.20
CA SER A 412 -0.92 19.46 13.09
C SER A 412 -0.03 20.57 13.64
N ILE A 413 0.38 20.45 14.92
CA ILE A 413 1.32 21.41 15.51
C ILE A 413 2.66 21.40 14.77
N ALA A 414 3.10 20.24 14.28
CA ALA A 414 4.36 20.07 13.57
C ALA A 414 4.33 20.79 12.21
N SER A 415 3.15 20.95 11.60
CA SER A 415 3.01 21.72 10.36
C SER A 415 3.38 23.21 10.50
N ARG A 416 3.49 23.73 11.73
CA ARG A 416 3.95 25.09 12.01
C ARG A 416 5.46 25.25 11.90
N LEU A 417 6.21 24.15 11.86
CA LEU A 417 7.66 24.17 11.68
C LEU A 417 7.95 24.44 10.20
N ALA A 418 8.68 25.52 9.91
CA ALA A 418 9.11 25.84 8.55
C ALA A 418 10.57 25.39 8.34
N GLY A 419 10.82 24.71 7.22
CA GLY A 419 12.15 24.35 6.76
C GLY A 419 12.92 25.55 6.19
N ALA A 420 14.16 25.32 5.79
CA ALA A 420 15.02 26.34 5.19
C ALA A 420 14.50 26.88 3.84
N ASP A 421 13.59 26.14 3.20
CA ASP A 421 12.86 26.52 1.98
C ASP A 421 11.52 27.24 2.26
N ALA A 422 11.26 27.59 3.53
CA ALA A 422 10.02 28.19 4.01
C ALA A 422 8.76 27.33 3.78
N LYS A 423 8.93 26.04 3.46
CA LYS A 423 7.83 25.06 3.40
C LYS A 423 7.66 24.36 4.75
N PRO A 424 6.48 23.80 5.07
CA PRO A 424 6.30 23.02 6.29
C PRO A 424 7.25 21.81 6.34
N ALA A 425 7.98 21.67 7.45
CA ALA A 425 8.94 20.59 7.65
C ALA A 425 8.25 19.22 7.81
N SER A 426 7.00 19.19 8.27
CA SER A 426 6.20 17.95 8.43
C SER A 426 4.81 17.99 7.77
N GLY A 427 4.38 19.14 7.22
CA GLY A 427 3.04 19.28 6.59
C GLY A 427 3.12 19.01 5.09
N GLY A 428 2.30 18.17 4.47
CA GLY A 428 2.41 17.83 3.04
C GLY A 428 1.74 16.49 2.71
N ALA A 429 2.09 15.91 1.56
CA ALA A 429 1.53 14.63 1.11
C ALA A 429 2.31 13.45 1.72
N TRP A 430 1.56 12.46 2.18
CA TRP A 430 2.05 11.26 2.85
C TRP A 430 1.36 10.04 2.26
N ALA A 431 1.95 8.86 2.43
CA ALA A 431 1.24 7.59 2.31
C ALA A 431 1.78 6.59 3.34
N SER A 432 0.95 5.64 3.76
CA SER A 432 1.40 4.60 4.67
C SER A 432 2.25 3.55 3.93
N THR A 433 3.41 3.17 4.48
CA THR A 433 4.24 2.08 3.95
C THR A 433 3.99 0.75 4.63
N GLY A 434 3.47 0.77 5.86
CA GLY A 434 3.23 -0.41 6.66
C GLY A 434 2.58 -0.06 7.99
N GLY A 435 2.33 -1.09 8.79
CA GLY A 435 1.72 -0.91 10.08
C GLY A 435 1.19 -2.18 10.74
N THR A 436 0.50 -1.96 11.85
CA THR A 436 -0.21 -2.99 12.62
C THR A 436 -1.69 -2.64 12.72
N LEU A 437 -2.54 -3.44 12.08
CA LEU A 437 -3.99 -3.37 12.24
C LEU A 437 -4.43 -4.29 13.39
N THR A 438 -4.95 -3.73 14.47
CA THR A 438 -5.46 -4.47 15.64
C THR A 438 -6.96 -4.31 15.83
N TYR A 439 -7.61 -5.41 16.16
CA TYR A 439 -8.99 -5.45 16.62
C TYR A 439 -9.05 -6.03 18.03
N GLN A 440 -9.69 -5.31 18.93
CA GLN A 440 -9.91 -5.73 20.31
C GLN A 440 -11.19 -5.14 20.88
N TRP A 441 -11.68 -5.76 21.95
CA TRP A 441 -12.79 -5.24 22.74
C TRP A 441 -12.27 -4.29 23.82
N SER A 442 -12.83 -3.07 23.87
CA SER A 442 -12.50 -2.05 24.87
C SER A 442 -13.80 -1.59 25.54
N ASN A 443 -13.96 -1.86 26.83
CA ASN A 443 -15.17 -1.55 27.60
C ASN A 443 -16.47 -2.06 26.93
N GLY A 444 -16.44 -3.30 26.44
CA GLY A 444 -17.58 -3.94 25.78
C GLY A 444 -17.88 -3.41 24.36
N ARG A 445 -17.03 -2.54 23.79
CA ARG A 445 -17.16 -2.05 22.42
C ARG A 445 -16.02 -2.55 21.53
N PRO A 446 -16.31 -2.96 20.29
CA PRO A 446 -15.26 -3.28 19.33
C PRO A 446 -14.46 -2.02 19.01
N ARG A 447 -13.14 -2.18 18.89
CA ARG A 447 -12.22 -1.11 18.54
C ARG A 447 -11.22 -1.63 17.52
N LEU A 448 -11.20 -0.98 16.36
CA LEU A 448 -10.20 -1.20 15.32
C LEU A 448 -9.18 -0.07 15.37
N ARG A 449 -7.89 -0.41 15.35
CA ARG A 449 -6.78 0.54 15.33
C ARG A 449 -5.80 0.14 14.24
N ASN A 450 -5.37 1.07 13.39
CA ASN A 450 -4.26 0.85 12.48
C ASN A 450 -3.14 1.81 12.88
N GLU A 451 -2.06 1.26 13.43
CA GLU A 451 -0.84 2.00 13.72
C GLU A 451 0.05 1.93 12.48
N VAL A 452 0.34 3.07 11.86
CA VAL A 452 0.95 3.11 10.53
C VAL A 452 2.24 3.92 10.50
N THR A 453 3.17 3.46 9.68
CA THR A 453 4.36 4.21 9.30
C THR A 453 4.02 5.08 8.10
N LEU A 454 4.16 6.40 8.25
CA LEU A 454 3.95 7.34 7.15
C LEU A 454 5.27 7.67 6.46
N TRP A 455 5.22 7.67 5.13
CA TRP A 455 6.34 8.07 4.28
C TRP A 455 5.98 9.29 3.44
N PRO A 456 6.89 10.27 3.31
CA PRO A 456 6.62 11.48 2.55
C PRO A 456 6.53 11.16 1.05
N LEU A 457 5.57 11.80 0.37
CA LEU A 457 5.49 11.78 -1.08
C LEU A 457 6.10 13.06 -1.65
N PRO A 458 6.74 13.00 -2.83
CA PRO A 458 7.06 14.20 -3.58
C PRO A 458 5.79 15.00 -3.82
N VAL A 459 5.90 16.33 -3.77
CA VAL A 459 4.80 17.22 -4.12
C VAL A 459 5.03 17.74 -5.53
N ALA A 460 3.98 17.76 -6.34
CA ALA A 460 4.06 18.26 -7.72
C ALA A 460 4.65 19.68 -7.74
N ALA A 461 5.64 19.89 -8.60
CA ALA A 461 6.28 21.19 -8.76
C ALA A 461 5.24 22.25 -9.17
N GLU A 462 5.31 23.42 -8.53
CA GLU A 462 4.36 24.50 -8.72
C GLU A 462 4.37 25.01 -10.17
N THR A 463 3.20 25.10 -10.80
CA THR A 463 2.87 26.33 -11.52
C THR A 463 2.63 27.40 -10.46
N ALA A 464 3.39 28.50 -10.48
CA ALA A 464 3.38 29.52 -9.44
C ALA A 464 1.93 29.92 -9.04
N ILE A 465 1.51 29.46 -7.86
CA ILE A 465 0.25 29.88 -7.24
C ILE A 465 0.46 31.32 -6.77
N THR A 466 -0.42 32.20 -7.21
CA THR A 466 -0.37 33.62 -6.83
C THR A 466 -1.54 33.95 -5.92
N TRP A 467 -1.51 35.10 -5.26
CA TRP A 467 -2.68 35.62 -4.55
C TRP A 467 -3.92 35.70 -5.46
N ALA A 468 -3.75 35.88 -6.78
CA ALA A 468 -4.86 35.88 -7.73
C ALA A 468 -5.51 34.49 -7.89
N SER A 469 -4.77 33.40 -7.67
CA SER A 469 -5.31 32.03 -7.66
C SER A 469 -6.34 31.80 -6.54
N MET A 470 -6.30 32.64 -5.48
CA MET A 470 -7.27 32.62 -4.38
C MET A 470 -8.48 33.54 -4.64
N GLY A 471 -8.48 34.33 -5.72
CA GLY A 471 -9.33 35.51 -5.86
C GLY A 471 -10.85 35.26 -5.81
N ALA A 472 -11.31 34.08 -6.23
CA ALA A 472 -12.72 33.67 -6.12
C ALA A 472 -12.93 32.49 -5.16
N TRP A 473 -11.91 32.10 -4.39
CA TRP A 473 -12.04 31.03 -3.40
C TRP A 473 -12.97 31.49 -2.25
N PRO A 474 -14.07 30.76 -1.98
CA PRO A 474 -15.15 31.25 -1.10
C PRO A 474 -14.85 31.12 0.39
N ALA A 475 -13.81 30.37 0.78
CA ALA A 475 -13.51 30.14 2.19
C ALA A 475 -13.09 31.44 2.89
N ILE A 476 -13.56 31.62 4.12
CA ILE A 476 -13.21 32.77 4.95
C ILE A 476 -12.01 32.44 5.85
N TRP A 477 -11.25 33.46 6.24
CA TRP A 477 -10.07 33.31 7.10
C TRP A 477 -10.33 32.50 8.38
N ARG A 478 -11.53 32.58 8.97
CA ARG A 478 -11.90 31.82 10.17
C ARG A 478 -12.02 30.31 9.93
N GLN A 479 -12.28 29.89 8.70
CA GLN A 479 -12.34 28.48 8.30
C GLN A 479 -10.94 27.94 7.99
N CYS A 480 -10.03 28.80 7.53
CA CYS A 480 -8.65 28.45 7.22
C CYS A 480 -7.83 28.17 8.49
N ALA A 481 -7.90 26.95 9.01
CA ALA A 481 -7.03 26.46 10.08
C ALA A 481 -5.63 26.05 9.55
N LEU A 482 -5.01 26.93 8.76
CA LEU A 482 -3.74 26.69 8.06
C LEU A 482 -2.75 27.82 8.33
N THR A 483 -1.48 27.46 8.46
CA THR A 483 -0.38 28.41 8.42
C THR A 483 -0.12 28.89 6.99
N LEU A 484 0.56 30.03 6.82
CA LEU A 484 1.01 30.49 5.50
C LEU A 484 1.95 29.48 4.82
N ALA A 485 2.73 28.74 5.61
CA ALA A 485 3.58 27.67 5.12
C ALA A 485 2.74 26.51 4.56
N GLU A 486 1.70 26.06 5.26
CA GLU A 486 0.77 25.03 4.74
C GLU A 486 0.03 25.51 3.51
N LEU A 487 -0.40 26.78 3.49
CA LEU A 487 -1.05 27.38 2.32
C LEU A 487 -0.13 27.39 1.09
N SER A 488 1.18 27.51 1.30
CA SER A 488 2.17 27.47 0.22
C SER A 488 2.32 26.08 -0.43
N LEU A 489 1.73 25.04 0.13
CA LEU A 489 1.69 23.70 -0.47
C LEU A 489 0.48 23.52 -1.39
N VAL A 490 -0.53 24.39 -1.30
CA VAL A 490 -1.76 24.29 -2.08
C VAL A 490 -1.50 24.68 -3.53
N THR A 491 -1.72 23.75 -4.44
CA THR A 491 -1.58 23.90 -5.90
C THR A 491 -2.92 24.07 -6.62
N ARG A 492 -4.05 23.95 -5.91
CA ARG A 492 -5.38 24.17 -6.48
C ARG A 492 -6.37 24.66 -5.43
N TYR A 493 -7.06 25.75 -5.74
CA TYR A 493 -8.18 26.27 -4.96
C TYR A 493 -9.48 25.93 -5.66
N GLN A 494 -10.41 25.26 -4.98
CA GLN A 494 -11.75 25.01 -5.51
C GLN A 494 -12.44 26.35 -5.78
N GLN A 495 -12.81 26.57 -7.05
CA GLN A 495 -13.55 27.75 -7.46
C GLN A 495 -15.05 27.47 -7.34
N PRO A 496 -15.88 28.50 -7.10
CA PRO A 496 -17.33 28.37 -7.09
C PRO A 496 -17.81 27.79 -8.42
N THR A 497 -18.68 26.78 -8.37
CA THR A 497 -19.32 26.25 -9.57
C THR A 497 -20.35 27.26 -10.08
N THR A 498 -20.09 27.91 -11.21
CA THR A 498 -21.09 28.73 -11.88
C THR A 498 -22.14 27.81 -12.49
N ILE A 499 -23.29 27.66 -11.85
CA ILE A 499 -24.45 27.03 -12.48
C ILE A 499 -25.00 28.04 -13.48
N THR A 500 -24.67 27.86 -14.75
CA THR A 500 -25.37 28.56 -15.83
C THR A 500 -26.73 27.87 -15.96
N GLU A 501 -27.79 28.51 -15.49
CA GLU A 501 -29.15 28.13 -15.89
C GLU A 501 -29.22 28.31 -17.41
N GLU A 502 -29.35 27.22 -18.18
CA GLU A 502 -29.74 27.35 -19.58
C GLU A 502 -31.16 27.97 -19.63
N PRO A 503 -31.38 28.97 -20.50
CA PRO A 503 -32.60 29.77 -20.52
C PRO A 503 -33.87 29.03 -20.93
#